data_AF-A0A1G8VCV0-F1
#
_entry.id   AF-A0A1G8VCV0-F1
#
_cell.length_a   1.000
_cell.length_b   1.000
_cell.length_c   1.000
_cell.angle_alpha   90.00
_cell.angle_beta   90.00
_cell.angle_gamma   90.00
#
_symmetry.space_group_name_H-M   'P 1'
#
loop_
_entity.id
_entity.type
_entity.pdbx_description
1 polymer ?
#
loop_
_entity_poly.entity_id
_entity_poly.type
_entity_poly.pdbx_seq_one_letter_code
_entity_poly.pdbx_strand_id
1 'polypeptide(L)'
;TLPCHLNDYLELVEFTGRAIRNDKRAAIPASSDTLLQRLDIDLDSWLELTEGFEYQFCHLAGRLHSLQHCRQTDGMHRIRGSGNARRLLGA
;
A
#
# COMPACT_ATOMS: atom_id res chain seq x y z
N THR A 1 9.17 -12.44 6.99
CA THR A 1 9.90 -12.13 5.75
C THR A 1 8.90 -11.73 4.71
N LEU A 2 9.15 -10.65 3.96
CA LEU A 2 8.29 -10.28 2.83
C LEU A 2 8.30 -11.43 1.81
N PRO A 3 7.14 -11.89 1.31
CA PRO A 3 7.07 -13.05 0.41
C PRO A 3 7.41 -12.63 -1.04
N CYS A 4 8.51 -11.91 -1.26
CA CYS A 4 8.98 -11.48 -2.57
C CYS A 4 10.51 -11.54 -2.68
N HIS A 5 11.02 -11.52 -3.91
CA HIS A 5 12.45 -11.40 -4.11
C HIS A 5 12.90 -9.99 -3.72
N LEU A 6 14.07 -9.90 -3.09
CA LEU A 6 14.64 -8.62 -2.66
C LEU A 6 14.79 -7.65 -3.84
N ASN A 7 15.17 -8.16 -5.01
CA ASN A 7 15.38 -7.32 -6.19
C ASN A 7 14.07 -6.65 -6.65
N ASP A 8 12.96 -7.40 -6.70
CA ASP A 8 11.63 -6.85 -7.03
C ASP A 8 11.22 -5.73 -6.08
N TYR A 9 11.51 -5.90 -4.78
CA TYR A 9 11.23 -4.89 -3.77
C TYR A 9 12.08 -3.63 -3.95
N LEU A 10 13.39 -3.78 -4.17
CA LEU A 10 14.29 -2.65 -4.38
C LEU A 10 13.96 -1.87 -5.65
N GLU A 11 13.61 -2.56 -6.74
CA GLU A 11 13.16 -1.93 -7.98
C GLU A 11 11.87 -1.11 -7.77
N LEU A 12 10.90 -1.66 -7.03
CA LEU A 12 9.67 -0.94 -6.69
C LEU A 12 9.95 0.31 -5.84
N VAL A 13 10.84 0.21 -4.84
CA VAL A 13 11.23 1.35 -3.99
C VAL A 13 11.93 2.43 -4.80
N GLU A 14 12.86 2.05 -5.68
CA GLU A 14 13.58 2.98 -6.54
C GLU A 14 12.63 3.70 -7.52
N PHE A 15 11.70 2.96 -8.11
CA PHE A 15 10.63 3.54 -8.92
C PHE A 15 9.77 4.52 -8.12
N THR A 16 9.31 4.11 -6.93
CA THR A 16 8.46 4.94 -6.06
C THR A 16 9.15 6.27 -5.74
N GLY A 17 10.43 6.23 -5.38
CA GLY A 17 11.22 7.44 -5.12
C GLY A 17 11.37 8.35 -6.35
N ARG A 18 11.44 7.79 -7.56
CA ARG A 18 11.43 8.58 -8.80
C ARG A 18 10.05 9.16 -9.11
N ALA A 19 8.98 8.38 -8.93
CA ALA A 19 7.61 8.78 -9.23
C ALA A 19 7.14 9.97 -8.37
N ILE A 20 7.48 9.98 -7.08
CA ILE A 20 7.17 11.07 -6.14
C ILE A 20 7.95 12.35 -6.48
N ARG A 21 9.13 12.21 -7.09
CA ARG A 21 10.00 13.34 -7.43
C ARG A 21 9.56 13.99 -8.75
N ASN A 22 8.91 15.15 -8.65
CA ASN A 22 8.34 15.90 -9.78
C ASN A 22 9.31 16.23 -10.94
N ASP A 23 10.62 16.17 -10.73
CA ASP A 23 11.63 16.47 -11.77
C ASP A 23 11.95 15.26 -12.67
N LYS A 24 11.48 14.05 -12.33
CA LYS A 24 11.77 12.82 -13.08
C LYS A 24 10.58 11.86 -13.05
N ARG A 25 9.51 12.19 -13.78
CA ARG A 25 8.46 11.20 -14.12
C ARG A 25 9.11 10.04 -14.88
N ALA A 26 9.42 8.97 -14.16
CA ALA A 26 10.00 7.75 -14.71
C ALA A 26 8.87 6.82 -15.19
N ALA A 27 9.14 6.11 -16.29
CA ALA A 27 8.30 5.01 -16.71
C ALA A 27 8.32 3.91 -15.62
N ILE A 28 7.16 3.30 -15.38
CA ILE A 28 7.05 2.15 -14.48
C ILE A 28 7.89 1.02 -15.09
N PRO A 29 8.89 0.48 -14.37
CA PRO A 29 9.57 -0.73 -14.82
C PRO A 29 8.53 -1.86 -14.91
N ALA A 30 8.48 -2.56 -16.03
CA ALA A 30 7.54 -3.68 -16.22
C ALA A 30 7.72 -4.80 -15.16
N SER A 31 8.87 -4.83 -14.48
CA SER A 31 9.14 -5.70 -13.33
C SER A 31 8.45 -5.24 -12.05
N SER A 32 8.32 -3.94 -11.79
CA SER A 32 7.64 -3.39 -10.61
C SER A 32 6.13 -3.68 -10.62
N ASP A 33 5.53 -3.76 -11.82
CA ASP A 33 4.15 -4.20 -12.01
C ASP A 33 3.92 -5.61 -11.44
N THR A 34 4.92 -6.50 -11.50
CA THR A 34 4.75 -7.88 -11.02
C THR A 34 4.56 -7.95 -9.51
N LEU A 35 5.18 -7.05 -8.73
CA LEU A 35 5.01 -7.05 -7.28
C LEU A 35 3.68 -6.41 -6.86
N LEU A 36 3.31 -5.28 -7.48
CA LEU A 36 2.04 -4.60 -7.21
C LEU A 36 0.83 -5.47 -7.60
N GLN A 37 0.90 -6.15 -8.74
CA GLN A 37 -0.11 -7.13 -9.15
C GLN A 37 -0.24 -8.29 -8.16
N ARG A 38 0.88 -8.81 -7.63
CA ARG A 38 0.85 -9.87 -6.61
C ARG A 38 0.27 -9.41 -5.29
N LEU A 39 0.50 -8.14 -4.93
CA LEU A 39 -0.07 -7.53 -3.73
C LEU A 39 -1.52 -7.09 -3.93
N ASP A 40 -2.03 -7.13 -5.17
CA ASP A 40 -3.37 -6.67 -5.56
C ASP A 40 -3.60 -5.20 -5.16
N ILE A 41 -2.60 -4.36 -5.46
CA ILE A 41 -2.61 -2.92 -5.21
C ILE A 41 -2.37 -2.23 -6.55
N ASP A 42 -3.28 -1.35 -6.96
CA ASP A 42 -3.08 -0.54 -8.16
C ASP A 42 -2.02 0.54 -7.93
N LEU A 43 -1.41 1.01 -9.01
CA LEU A 43 -0.31 1.95 -8.92
C LEU A 43 -0.71 3.29 -8.29
N ASP A 44 -1.90 3.81 -8.57
CA ASP A 44 -2.33 5.10 -8.05
C ASP A 44 -2.55 5.01 -6.52
N SER A 45 -3.20 3.93 -6.07
CA SER A 45 -3.32 3.61 -4.65
C SER A 45 -1.96 3.41 -3.99
N TRP A 46 -1.01 2.74 -4.67
CA TRP A 46 0.35 2.57 -4.16
C TRP A 46 1.05 3.91 -3.96
N LEU A 47 1.03 4.80 -4.96
CA LEU A 47 1.65 6.12 -4.84
C LEU A 47 1.03 6.93 -3.70
N GLU A 48 -0.30 6.95 -3.60
CA GLU A 48 -1.00 7.63 -2.52
C GLU A 48 -0.65 7.06 -1.13
N LEU A 49 -0.53 5.73 -1.03
CA LEU A 49 -0.09 5.06 0.20
C LEU A 49 1.35 5.46 0.55
N THR A 50 2.25 5.53 -0.42
CA THR A 50 3.67 5.81 -0.17
C THR A 50 3.94 7.28 0.15
N GLU A 51 3.13 8.22 -0.34
CA GLU A 51 3.23 9.64 0.01
C GLU A 51 2.52 9.97 1.33
N GLY A 52 1.43 9.27 1.64
CA GLY A 52 0.49 9.68 2.67
C GLY A 52 0.16 8.63 3.72
N PHE A 53 0.98 7.58 3.90
CA PHE A 53 0.64 6.40 4.71
C PHE A 53 0.01 6.73 6.08
N GLU A 54 0.64 7.62 6.84
CA GLU A 54 0.20 8.03 8.18
C GLU A 54 -1.08 8.87 8.18
N TYR A 55 -1.42 9.52 7.06
CA TYR A 55 -2.69 10.24 6.91
C TYR A 55 -3.83 9.31 6.49
N GLN A 56 -3.52 8.23 5.78
CA GLN A 56 -4.52 7.28 5.30
C GLN A 56 -5.03 6.35 6.39
N PHE A 57 -4.16 6.01 7.36
CA PHE A 57 -4.46 5.13 8.48
C PHE A 57 -4.27 5.86 9.81
N CYS A 58 -4.96 5.41 10.86
CA CYS A 58 -4.93 6.11 12.14
C CYS A 58 -4.30 5.28 13.26
N HIS A 59 -4.88 4.11 13.55
CA HIS A 59 -4.37 3.19 14.58
C HIS A 59 -4.02 1.82 14.00
N LEU A 60 -4.72 1.44 12.92
CA LEU A 60 -4.54 0.17 12.23
C LEU A 60 -4.46 0.43 10.73
N ALA A 61 -3.58 -0.30 10.06
CA ALA A 61 -3.40 -0.28 8.61
C ALA A 61 -3.51 -1.70 8.06
N GLY A 62 -4.09 -1.84 6.87
CA GLY A 62 -4.28 -3.13 6.22
C GLY A 62 -5.60 -3.22 5.46
N ARG A 63 -5.87 -4.39 4.88
CA ARG A 63 -7.11 -4.66 4.15
C ARG A 63 -8.31 -4.63 5.09
N LEU A 64 -9.48 -4.28 4.56
CA LEU A 64 -10.66 -4.09 5.38
C LEU A 64 -11.03 -5.34 6.20
N HIS A 65 -10.98 -6.53 5.60
CA HIS A 65 -11.27 -7.77 6.32
C HIS A 65 -10.28 -8.03 7.47
N SER A 66 -8.99 -7.74 7.28
CA SER A 66 -7.97 -7.93 8.32
C SER A 66 -8.19 -6.96 9.48
N LEU A 67 -8.54 -5.72 9.17
CA LEU A 67 -8.89 -4.71 10.17
C LEU A 67 -10.15 -5.08 10.96
N GLN A 68 -11.16 -5.67 10.30
CA GLN A 68 -12.36 -6.18 10.95
C GLN A 68 -12.06 -7.35 11.89
N HIS A 69 -11.07 -8.18 11.56
CA HIS A 69 -10.63 -9.27 12.43
C HIS A 69 -9.90 -8.74 13.67
N CYS A 70 -8.94 -7.81 13.52
CA CYS A 70 -8.29 -7.14 14.65
C CYS A 70 -9.29 -6.40 15.56
N ARG A 71 -10.36 -5.85 14.98
CA ARG A 71 -11.43 -5.22 15.79
C ARG A 71 -12.07 -6.20 16.77
N GLN A 72 -12.23 -7.46 16.38
CA GLN A 72 -12.85 -8.49 17.23
C GLN A 72 -11.91 -8.91 18.37
N THR A 73 -10.59 -8.87 18.15
CA THR A 73 -9.60 -9.22 19.16
C THR A 73 -9.31 -8.09 20.14
N ASP A 74 -9.34 -6.83 19.68
CA ASP A 74 -8.81 -5.69 20.44
C ASP A 74 -9.91 -4.83 21.11
N GLY A 75 -11.18 -5.25 21.04
CA GLY A 75 -12.30 -4.55 21.69
C GLY A 75 -12.63 -3.17 21.11
N MET A 76 -12.09 -2.82 19.94
CA MET A 76 -12.31 -1.52 19.31
C MET A 76 -13.74 -1.38 18.76
N HIS A 77 -14.46 -0.33 19.14
CA HIS A 77 -15.81 -0.06 18.63
C HIS A 77 -15.83 0.62 17.24
N ARG A 78 -14.70 1.16 16.75
CA ARG A 78 -14.65 1.83 15.43
C ARG A 78 -13.26 1.76 14.83
N ILE A 79 -13.17 1.36 13.55
CA ILE A 79 -11.92 1.37 12.78
C ILE A 79 -11.88 2.68 11.98
N ARG A 80 -11.15 3.67 12.50
CA ARG A 80 -10.84 4.89 11.73
C ARG A 80 -9.88 4.53 10.59
N GLY A 81 -10.13 5.05 9.39
CA GLY A 81 -9.38 4.67 8.18
C GLY A 81 -9.96 3.49 7.40
N SER A 82 -11.09 2.90 7.83
CA SER A 82 -11.74 1.78 7.11
C SER A 82 -12.23 2.13 5.70
N GLY A 83 -12.61 3.38 5.45
CA GLY A 83 -12.93 3.87 4.11
C GLY A 83 -11.70 3.90 3.18
N ASN A 84 -10.58 4.37 3.70
CA ASN A 84 -9.31 4.38 2.97
C ASN A 84 -8.76 2.97 2.77
N ALA A 85 -8.87 2.09 3.76
CA ALA A 85 -8.50 0.68 3.63
C ALA A 85 -9.22 0.01 2.46
N ARG A 86 -10.55 0.21 2.35
CA ARG A 86 -11.33 -0.32 1.23
C ARG A 86 -10.91 0.27 -0.13
N ARG A 87 -10.61 1.57 -0.15
CA ARG A 87 -10.27 2.29 -1.37
C ARG A 87 -8.87 1.96 -1.89
N LEU A 88 -7.89 1.89 -1.00
CA LEU A 88 -6.46 1.81 -1.32
C LEU A 88 -5.90 0.37 -1.32
N LEU A 89 -6.54 -0.55 -0.59
CA LEU A 89 -6.05 -1.92 -0.41
C LEU A 89 -7.10 -2.99 -0.78
N GLY A 90 -8.24 -2.57 -1.32
CA GLY A 90 -9.36 -3.46 -1.67
C GLY A 90 -10.13 -4.02 -0.46
N ALA A 91 -11.10 -4.88 -0.75
CA ALA A 91 -11.94 -5.57 0.25
C ALA A 91 -11.19 -6.73 0.92
#